data_AF-A0AAV6A9I9-F1
#
_entry.id   AF-A0AAV6A9I9-F1
#
_cell.length_a   1.000
_cell.length_b   1.000
_cell.length_c   1.000
_cell.angle_alpha   90.00
_cell.angle_beta   90.00
_cell.angle_gamma   90.00
#
_symmetry.space_group_name_H-M   'P 1'
#
loop_
_entity.id
_entity.type
_entity.pdbx_description
1 polymer ?
#
loop_
_entity_poly.entity_id
_entity_poly.type
_entity_poly.pdbx_seq_one_letter_code
_entity_poly.pdbx_strand_id
1 'polypeptide(L)' 'MQFEWDQTKAAANLQKHGVSFQEARSVFGDPLATSVLDTEHVGDEQRWLTTG' A
#
# COMPACT_ATOMS: atom_id res chain seq x y z
N MET A 1 -4.31 9.30 10.67
CA MET A 1 -3.30 8.30 10.26
C MET A 1 -2.16 9.04 9.59
N GLN A 2 -0.92 8.70 9.93
CA GLN A 2 0.27 9.23 9.27
C GLN A 2 0.80 8.15 8.32
N PHE A 3 1.22 8.54 7.13
CA PHE A 3 1.74 7.64 6.11
C PHE A 3 3.12 8.10 5.70
N GLU A 4 4.04 7.16 5.53
CA GLU A 4 5.38 7.39 5.02
C GLU A 4 5.69 6.38 3.94
N TRP A 5 6.53 6.78 2.99
CA TRP A 5 7.07 5.91 1.96
C TRP A 5 8.35 6.50 1.42
N ASP A 6 9.21 5.61 0.90
CA ASP A 6 10.39 6.01 0.16
C ASP A 6 10.01 6.70 -1.16
N GLN A 7 10.67 7.82 -1.47
CA GLN A 7 10.34 8.63 -2.65
C GLN A 7 10.71 7.93 -3.96
N THR A 8 11.82 7.17 -3.97
CA THR A 8 12.24 6.40 -5.15
C THR A 8 11.23 5.30 -5.46
N LYS A 9 10.75 4.60 -4.42
CA LYS A 9 9.68 3.61 -4.56
C LYS A 9 8.36 4.24 -5.02
N ALA A 10 8.00 5.42 -4.51
CA ALA A 10 6.78 6.11 -4.93
C ALA A 10 6.81 6.49 -6.42
N ALA A 11 7.94 7.02 -6.91
CA ALA A 11 8.11 7.35 -8.33
C ALA A 11 8.04 6.10 -9.21
N ALA A 12 8.74 5.03 -8.81
CA ALA A 12 8.71 3.75 -9.53
C ALA A 12 7.31 3.13 -9.54
N ASN A 13 6.57 3.21 -8.42
CA ASN A 13 5.20 2.70 -8.32
C ASN A 13 4.26 3.45 -9.26
N LEU A 14 4.33 4.78 -9.27
CA LEU A 14 3.51 5.60 -10.16
C LEU A 14 3.78 5.27 -11.63
N GLN A 15 5.05 5.10 -12.02
CA GLN A 15 5.40 4.73 -13.38
C GLN A 15 4.89 3.33 -13.75
N LYS A 16 4.99 2.37 -12.83
CA LYS A 16 4.61 0.97 -13.08
C LYS A 16 3.09 0.74 -13.06
N HIS A 17 2.38 1.43 -12.18
CA HIS A 17 0.99 1.13 -11.86
C HIS A 17 0.01 2.25 -12.22
N GLY A 18 0.49 3.45 -12.57
CA GLY A 18 -0.36 4.60 -12.91
C GLY A 18 -1.08 5.22 -11.71
N VAL A 19 -0.88 4.71 -10.49
CA VAL A 19 -1.50 5.19 -9.25
C VAL A 19 -0.42 5.59 -8.25
N SER A 20 -0.57 6.77 -7.66
CA SER A 20 0.36 7.30 -6.65
C SER A 20 0.04 6.73 -5.26
N PHE A 21 1.02 6.67 -4.35
CA PHE A 21 0.74 6.30 -2.95
C PHE A 21 -0.15 7.31 -2.23
N GLN A 22 -0.09 8.59 -2.62
CA GLN A 22 -0.97 9.63 -2.10
C GLN A 22 -2.45 9.37 -2.43
N GLU A 23 -2.72 8.76 -3.57
CA GLU A 23 -4.04 8.32 -4.00
C GLU A 23 -4.40 6.96 -3.38
N ALA A 24 -3.50 5.98 -3.47
CA ALA A 24 -3.72 4.63 -2.94
C ALA A 24 -4.02 4.62 -1.43
N ARG A 25 -3.47 5.57 -0.64
CA ARG A 25 -3.78 5.67 0.80
C ARG A 25 -5.27 5.92 1.10
N SER A 26 -6.05 6.36 0.11
CA SER A 26 -7.50 6.55 0.28
C SER A 26 -8.22 5.24 0.64
N VAL A 27 -7.65 4.08 0.26
CA VAL A 27 -8.19 2.76 0.60
C VAL A 27 -8.35 2.58 2.13
N PHE A 28 -7.51 3.21 2.95
CA PHE A 28 -7.62 3.13 4.41
C PHE A 28 -8.80 3.93 4.99
N GLY A 29 -9.48 4.75 4.17
CA GLY A 29 -10.70 5.44 4.52
C GLY A 29 -11.96 4.81 3.94
N ASP A 30 -11.84 3.74 3.14
CA ASP A 30 -12.99 3.06 2.55
C ASP A 30 -13.68 2.16 3.60
N PRO A 31 -14.98 2.36 3.89
CA PRO A 31 -15.74 1.52 4.82
C PRO A 31 -15.81 0.04 4.44
N LEU A 32 -15.58 -0.30 3.17
CA LEU A 32 -15.57 -1.65 2.63
C LEU A 32 -14.16 -2.20 2.43
N ALA A 33 -13.12 -1.45 2.83
CA ALA A 33 -11.74 -1.92 2.75
C ALA A 33 -11.56 -3.22 3.53
N THR A 34 -10.89 -4.17 2.89
CA THR A 34 -10.47 -5.43 3.50
C THR A 34 -8.96 -5.53 3.47
N SER A 35 -8.36 -5.81 4.62
CA SER A 35 -6.93 -6.05 4.76
C SER A 35 -6.65 -7.51 5.09
N VAL A 36 -5.76 -8.15 4.33
CA VAL A 36 -5.30 -9.52 4.57
C VAL A 36 -3.80 -9.52 4.87
N LEU A 37 -3.39 -10.35 5.83
CA LEU A 37 -1.98 -10.56 6.12
C LEU A 37 -1.34 -11.30 4.96
N ASP A 38 -0.23 -10.76 4.46
CA ASP A 38 0.56 -11.40 3.42
C ASP A 38 1.44 -12.49 4.03
N THR A 39 0.95 -13.72 4.00
CA THR A 39 1.68 -14.88 4.54
C THR A 39 2.69 -15.46 3.56
N GLU A 40 2.67 -15.05 2.29
CA GLU A 40 3.60 -15.55 1.26
C GLU A 40 4.95 -14.83 1.32
N HIS A 41 4.98 -13.61 1.88
CA HIS A 41 6.22 -12.88 2.14
C HIS A 41 6.79 -13.20 3.52
N VAL A 42 7.66 -14.24 3.56
CA VAL A 42 8.45 -14.58 4.74
C VAL A 42 9.69 -13.67 4.80
N GLY A 43 9.52 -12.46 5.33
CA GLY A 43 10.62 -11.54 5.65
C GLY A 43 10.59 -11.11 7.12
N ASP A 44 11.53 -10.25 7.53
CA ASP A 44 11.62 -9.75 8.91
C ASP A 44 10.51 -8.75 9.29
N GLU A 45 9.67 -8.35 8.33
CA GLU A 45 8.62 -7.34 8.50
C GLU A 45 7.25 -7.89 8.08
N GLN A 46 6.22 -7.56 8.86
CA GLN A 46 4.84 -7.90 8.54
C GLN A 46 4.33 -7.07 7.36
N ARG A 47 3.70 -7.73 6.40
CA ARG A 47 3.13 -7.10 5.20
C ARG A 47 1.63 -7.38 5.13
N TRP A 48 0.88 -6.40 4.65
CA TRP A 48 -0.57 -6.47 4.51
C TRP A 48 -0.97 -6.03 3.11
N LEU A 49 -1.92 -6.73 2.50
CA LEU A 49 -2.60 -6.28 1.29
C LEU A 49 -3.95 -5.69 1.68
N THR A 50 -4.25 -4.48 1.22
CA THR A 50 -5.55 -3.83 1.47
C THR A 50 -6.23 -3.53 0.15
N THR A 51 -7.51 -3.87 0.04
CA THR A 51 -8.35 -3.66 -1.16
C THR A 51 -9.67 -3.02 -0.75
N GLY A 52 -10.13 -2.05 -1.52
CA GLY A 52 -11.37 -1.30 -1.36
C GLY A 52 -11.70 -0.59 -2.66
#